data_AF-A0A710DL47-F1
#
_entry.id   AF-A0A710DL47-F1
#
_cell.length_a   1.000
_cell.length_b   1.000
_cell.length_c   1.000
_cell.angle_alpha   90.00
_cell.angle_beta   90.00
_cell.angle_gamma   90.00
#
_symmetry.space_group_name_H-M   'P 1'
#
loop_
_entity.id
_entity.type
_entity.pdbx_description
1 polymer ?
#
loop_
_entity_poly.entity_id
_entity_poly.type
_entity_poly.pdbx_seq_one_letter_code
_entity_poly.pdbx_strand_id
1 'polypeptide(L)'
;MNDLKEALARHQLWISLGWNDVLGRYRRSVLGPFWITISMGVTISAMGPLYGSLFSSGSENFIMHLTLGMIFWAFLSATINESCGIFNESASIIKQSDLPLYLYILRVFYRQFMIMLHNFIIIPFVIFFTNTSVNLDILLFIPAIVITSISLISTGMILAIFCTRYRDMGP
;
A
#
# COMPACT_ATOMS: atom_id res chain seq x y z
N MET A 1 13.05 19.61 8.81
CA MET A 1 11.65 19.63 9.29
C MET A 1 10.75 20.57 8.49
N ASN A 2 11.28 21.65 7.89
CA ASN A 2 10.49 22.53 7.00
C ASN A 2 10.00 21.81 5.73
N ASP A 3 10.83 20.93 5.16
CA ASP A 3 10.52 20.14 3.96
C ASP A 3 9.22 19.32 4.08
N LEU A 4 9.04 18.59 5.20
CA LEU A 4 7.83 17.81 5.45
C LEU A 4 6.58 18.71 5.64
N LYS A 5 6.73 19.84 6.33
CA LYS A 5 5.62 20.80 6.48
C LYS A 5 5.21 21.42 5.14
N GLU A 6 6.18 21.72 4.30
CA GLU A 6 5.94 22.28 2.97
C GLU A 6 5.30 21.24 2.03
N ALA A 7 5.75 19.98 2.08
CA ALA A 7 5.12 18.89 1.35
C ALA A 7 3.66 18.66 1.79
N LEU A 8 3.38 18.73 3.10
CA LEU A 8 2.02 18.64 3.63
C LEU A 8 1.15 19.82 3.22
N ALA A 9 1.69 21.05 3.21
CA ALA A 9 0.97 22.23 2.73
C ALA A 9 0.56 22.08 1.25
N ARG A 10 1.44 21.48 0.44
CA ARG A 10 1.24 21.19 -0.99
C ARG A 10 0.43 19.90 -1.24
N HIS A 11 -0.55 19.59 -0.39
CA HIS A 11 -1.36 18.37 -0.48
C HIS A 11 -2.04 18.13 -1.83
N GLN A 12 -2.58 19.18 -2.45
CA GLN A 12 -3.22 19.06 -3.75
C GLN A 12 -2.26 18.53 -4.83
N LEU A 13 -0.97 18.86 -4.75
CA LEU A 13 0.02 18.44 -5.74
C LEU A 13 0.34 16.95 -5.62
N TRP A 14 0.71 16.45 -4.44
CA TRP A 14 1.03 15.03 -4.31
C TRP A 14 -0.20 14.12 -4.43
N ILE A 15 -1.38 14.59 -4.03
CA ILE A 15 -2.64 13.86 -4.26
C ILE A 15 -2.91 13.75 -5.76
N SER A 16 -2.82 14.87 -6.50
CA SER A 16 -3.08 14.87 -7.94
C SER A 16 -2.07 14.02 -8.71
N LEU A 17 -0.79 14.12 -8.36
CA LEU A 17 0.27 13.29 -8.96
C LEU A 17 0.06 11.81 -8.64
N GLY A 18 -0.25 11.48 -7.38
CA GLY A 18 -0.50 10.11 -6.95
C GLY A 18 -1.77 9.53 -7.60
N TRP A 19 -2.81 10.34 -7.78
CA TRP A 19 -4.01 9.95 -8.50
C TRP A 19 -3.74 9.67 -9.98
N ASN A 20 -2.94 10.52 -10.63
CA ASN A 20 -2.51 10.28 -12.00
C ASN A 20 -1.72 8.97 -12.14
N ASP A 21 -0.92 8.61 -11.14
CA ASP A 21 -0.22 7.32 -11.14
C ASP A 21 -1.17 6.13 -11.02
N VAL A 22 -2.18 6.24 -10.15
CA VAL A 22 -3.24 5.23 -9.99
C VAL A 22 -3.98 5.06 -11.32
N LEU A 23 -4.41 6.16 -11.94
CA LEU A 23 -5.06 6.14 -13.25
C LEU A 23 -4.14 5.57 -14.34
N GLY A 24 -2.86 5.92 -14.33
CA GLY A 24 -1.86 5.41 -15.26
C GLY A 24 -1.70 3.89 -15.20
N ARG A 25 -1.74 3.32 -14.00
CA ARG A 25 -1.73 1.86 -13.80
C ARG A 25 -3.02 1.21 -14.30
N TYR A 26 -4.18 1.80 -14.01
CA TYR A 26 -5.47 1.25 -14.43
C TYR A 26 -5.73 1.39 -15.92
N ARG A 27 -5.19 2.41 -16.57
CA ARG A 27 -5.34 2.63 -18.02
C ARG A 27 -4.65 1.55 -18.86
N ARG A 28 -3.65 0.85 -18.32
CA ARG A 28 -2.94 -0.23 -19.02
C ARG A 28 -3.47 -1.64 -18.71
N SER A 29 -4.42 -1.80 -17.80
CA SER A 29 -4.99 -3.11 -17.47
C SER A 29 -6.30 -3.38 -18.21
N VAL A 30 -6.40 -4.57 -18.82
CA VAL A 30 -7.59 -5.01 -19.59
C VAL A 30 -8.86 -5.03 -18.72
N LEU A 31 -8.71 -5.42 -17.45
CA LEU A 31 -9.80 -5.54 -16.48
C LEU A 31 -9.87 -4.35 -15.49
N GLY A 32 -9.08 -3.29 -15.73
CA GLY A 32 -9.06 -2.09 -14.90
C GLY A 32 -8.61 -2.36 -13.44
N PRO A 33 -9.18 -1.66 -12.44
CA PRO A 33 -8.82 -1.81 -11.03
C PRO A 33 -9.21 -3.18 -10.43
N PHE A 34 -10.23 -3.85 -11.00
CA PHE A 34 -10.73 -5.14 -10.51
C PHE A 34 -9.68 -6.26 -10.62
N TRP A 35 -8.73 -6.15 -11.55
CA TRP A 35 -7.68 -7.14 -11.71
C TRP A 35 -6.84 -7.33 -10.45
N ILE A 36 -6.50 -6.23 -9.77
CA ILE A 36 -5.68 -6.27 -8.55
C ILE A 36 -6.42 -7.01 -7.44
N THR A 37 -7.71 -6.70 -7.28
CA THR A 37 -8.58 -7.34 -6.29
C THR A 37 -8.76 -8.83 -6.60
N ILE A 38 -8.95 -9.21 -7.86
CA ILE A 38 -9.07 -10.61 -8.27
C ILE A 38 -7.77 -11.37 -7.96
N SER A 39 -6.61 -10.80 -8.28
CA SER A 39 -5.31 -11.42 -7.98
C SER A 39 -5.13 -11.67 -6.48
N MET A 40 -5.51 -10.71 -5.65
CA MET A 40 -5.48 -10.85 -4.19
C MET A 40 -6.45 -11.94 -3.72
N GLY A 41 -7.68 -11.95 -4.23
CA GLY A 41 -8.68 -12.98 -3.92
C GLY A 41 -8.25 -14.38 -4.32
N VAL A 42 -7.64 -14.54 -5.50
CA VAL A 42 -7.06 -15.82 -5.96
C VAL A 42 -5.93 -16.27 -5.03
N THR A 43 -5.06 -15.36 -4.62
CA THR A 43 -3.95 -15.66 -3.70
C THR A 43 -4.48 -16.16 -2.35
N ILE A 44 -5.46 -15.46 -1.78
CA ILE A 44 -6.12 -15.85 -0.53
C ILE A 44 -6.85 -17.19 -0.70
N SER A 45 -7.55 -17.40 -1.83
CA SER A 45 -8.28 -18.65 -2.10
C SER A 45 -7.36 -19.84 -2.27
N ALA A 46 -6.15 -19.64 -2.82
CA ALA A 46 -5.14 -20.68 -2.96
C ALA A 46 -4.49 -21.03 -1.61
N MET A 47 -4.15 -20.00 -0.82
CA MET A 47 -3.45 -20.17 0.46
C MET A 47 -4.39 -20.61 1.59
N GLY A 48 -5.63 -20.15 1.60
CA GLY A 48 -6.62 -20.38 2.67
C GLY A 48 -6.82 -21.86 3.01
N PRO A 49 -7.17 -22.74 2.05
CA PRO A 49 -7.36 -24.17 2.30
C PRO A 49 -6.06 -24.88 2.70
N LEU A 50 -4.94 -24.51 2.08
CA LEU A 50 -3.63 -25.11 2.37
C LEU A 50 -3.28 -24.93 3.84
N TYR A 51 -3.33 -23.69 4.33
CA TYR A 51 -3.01 -23.38 5.72
C TYR A 51 -4.14 -23.78 6.69
N GLY A 52 -5.40 -23.72 6.28
CA GLY A 52 -6.53 -24.23 7.07
C GLY A 52 -6.39 -25.73 7.39
N SER A 53 -5.86 -26.51 6.45
CA SER A 53 -5.56 -27.94 6.67
C SER A 53 -4.39 -28.17 7.63
N LEU A 54 -3.40 -27.27 7.64
CA LEU A 54 -2.20 -27.38 8.49
C LEU A 54 -2.47 -26.94 9.94
N PHE A 55 -3.30 -25.92 10.15
CA PHE A 55 -3.43 -25.29 11.46
C PHE A 55 -4.50 -25.89 12.37
N SER A 56 -5.34 -26.83 11.91
CA SER A 56 -6.32 -27.62 12.70
C SER A 56 -7.26 -26.84 13.64
N SER A 57 -7.19 -25.52 13.65
CA SER A 57 -7.93 -24.56 14.45
C SER A 57 -8.83 -23.78 13.50
N GLY A 58 -10.12 -23.70 13.85
CA GLY A 58 -11.24 -23.22 13.00
C GLY A 58 -10.83 -22.45 11.74
N SER A 59 -10.95 -23.13 10.59
CA SER A 59 -10.51 -22.64 9.26
C SER A 59 -10.99 -21.22 8.94
N GLU A 60 -12.15 -20.86 9.46
CA GLU A 60 -12.80 -19.57 9.28
C GLU A 60 -11.98 -18.39 9.86
N ASN A 61 -11.62 -18.43 11.14
CA ASN A 61 -10.86 -17.35 11.76
C ASN A 61 -9.48 -17.15 11.12
N PHE A 62 -8.89 -18.25 10.63
CA PHE A 62 -7.61 -18.21 9.94
C PHE A 62 -7.70 -17.50 8.58
N ILE A 63 -8.75 -17.76 7.78
CA ILE A 63 -8.93 -17.10 6.48
C ILE A 63 -9.07 -15.59 6.62
N MET A 64 -9.80 -15.12 7.64
CA MET A 64 -9.93 -13.69 7.93
C MET A 64 -8.59 -13.07 8.34
N HIS A 65 -7.84 -13.75 9.22
CA HIS A 65 -6.50 -13.31 9.62
C HIS A 65 -5.54 -13.24 8.42
N LEU A 66 -5.53 -14.28 7.57
CA LEU A 66 -4.74 -14.34 6.34
C LEU A 66 -5.10 -13.21 5.39
N THR A 67 -6.40 -12.95 5.17
CA THR A 67 -6.88 -11.91 4.27
C THR A 67 -6.37 -10.54 4.69
N LEU A 68 -6.55 -10.17 5.97
CA LEU A 68 -6.03 -8.91 6.50
C LEU A 68 -4.50 -8.85 6.37
N GLY A 69 -3.81 -9.91 6.82
CA GLY A 69 -2.36 -10.01 6.75
C GLY A 69 -1.82 -9.80 5.34
N MET A 70 -2.41 -10.43 4.33
CA MET A 70 -2.00 -10.32 2.93
C MET A 70 -2.22 -8.92 2.36
N ILE A 71 -3.36 -8.28 2.67
CA ILE A 71 -3.63 -6.93 2.19
C ILE A 71 -2.64 -5.93 2.79
N PHE A 72 -2.40 -5.98 4.11
CA PHE A 72 -1.44 -5.09 4.77
C PHE A 72 -0.01 -5.38 4.35
N TRP A 73 0.36 -6.66 4.22
CA TRP A 73 1.68 -7.04 3.74
C TRP A 73 1.95 -6.52 2.34
N ALA A 74 0.99 -6.67 1.42
CA ALA A 74 1.10 -6.14 0.07
C ALA A 74 1.25 -4.62 0.07
N PHE A 75 0.48 -3.91 0.90
CA PHE A 75 0.60 -2.46 1.06
C PHE A 75 1.98 -2.04 1.58
N LEU A 76 2.47 -2.67 2.66
CA LEU A 76 3.78 -2.41 3.24
C LEU A 76 4.89 -2.65 2.21
N SER A 77 4.89 -3.85 1.61
CA SER A 77 5.91 -4.27 0.65
C SER A 77 5.94 -3.38 -0.58
N ALA A 78 4.77 -3.07 -1.17
CA ALA A 78 4.71 -2.20 -2.34
C ALA A 78 5.15 -0.77 -2.02
N THR A 79 4.77 -0.22 -0.87
CA THR A 79 5.18 1.13 -0.46
C THR A 79 6.69 1.21 -0.27
N ILE A 80 7.30 0.22 0.39
CA ILE A 80 8.74 0.15 0.62
C ILE A 80 9.49 0.04 -0.72
N ASN A 81 9.14 -0.95 -1.54
CA ASN A 81 9.82 -1.21 -2.81
C ASN A 81 9.71 -0.04 -3.79
N GLU A 82 8.54 0.57 -3.91
CA GLU A 82 8.36 1.71 -4.82
C GLU A 82 9.01 2.99 -4.30
N SER A 83 9.12 3.16 -2.98
CA SER A 83 9.85 4.29 -2.39
C SER A 83 11.34 4.23 -2.74
N CYS A 84 11.95 3.04 -2.80
CA CYS A 84 13.35 2.88 -3.23
C CYS A 84 13.62 3.47 -4.63
N GLY A 85 12.66 3.34 -5.56
CA GLY A 85 12.81 3.76 -6.94
C GLY A 85 12.37 5.21 -7.24
N ILE A 86 11.62 5.87 -6.35
CA ILE A 86 10.84 7.05 -6.72
C ILE A 86 11.67 8.26 -7.18
N PHE A 87 12.83 8.48 -6.58
CA PHE A 87 13.71 9.60 -6.95
C PHE A 87 14.40 9.36 -8.29
N ASN A 88 14.69 8.09 -8.64
CA ASN A 88 15.18 7.75 -9.96
C ASN A 88 14.08 7.92 -11.02
N GLU A 89 12.85 7.47 -10.73
CA GLU A 89 11.68 7.65 -11.60
C GLU A 89 11.35 9.13 -11.83
N SER A 90 11.41 9.94 -10.78
CA SER A 90 11.08 11.37 -10.80
C SER A 90 12.29 12.27 -11.07
N ALA A 91 13.42 11.73 -11.52
CA ALA A 91 14.67 12.47 -11.66
C ALA A 91 14.57 13.67 -12.64
N SER A 92 13.75 13.57 -13.68
CA SER A 92 13.49 14.68 -14.61
C SER A 92 12.77 15.84 -13.93
N ILE A 93 11.75 15.54 -13.11
CA ILE A 93 10.97 16.53 -12.38
C ILE A 93 11.82 17.18 -11.28
N ILE A 94 12.57 16.37 -10.51
CA ILE A 94 13.44 16.85 -9.43
C ILE A 94 14.51 17.82 -9.97
N LYS A 95 15.06 17.55 -11.17
CA LYS A 95 16.08 18.42 -11.78
C LYS A 95 15.52 19.72 -12.38
N GLN A 96 14.22 19.77 -12.66
CA GLN A 96 13.57 20.89 -13.33
C GLN A 96 12.68 21.72 -12.40
N SER A 97 12.35 21.22 -11.22
CA SER A 97 11.42 21.84 -10.29
C SER A 97 11.94 21.74 -8.86
N ASP A 98 11.97 22.87 -8.16
CA ASP A 98 12.34 22.94 -6.75
C ASP A 98 11.14 22.52 -5.88
N LEU A 99 10.92 21.20 -5.80
CA LEU A 99 9.85 20.59 -5.00
C LEU A 99 10.43 19.82 -3.82
N PRO A 100 9.74 19.85 -2.66
CA PRO A 100 10.16 19.14 -1.46
C PRO A 100 10.26 17.62 -1.72
N LEU A 101 11.35 16.97 -1.29
CA LEU A 101 11.60 15.55 -1.59
C LEU A 101 10.54 14.63 -0.97
N TYR A 102 10.02 14.99 0.20
CA TYR A 102 8.92 14.28 0.85
C TYR A 102 7.65 14.21 0.00
N LEU A 103 7.44 15.14 -0.94
CA LEU A 103 6.28 15.14 -1.84
C LEU A 103 6.23 13.87 -2.68
N TYR A 104 7.38 13.40 -3.16
CA TYR A 104 7.49 12.19 -3.97
C TYR A 104 7.21 10.92 -3.15
N ILE A 105 7.66 10.88 -1.89
CA ILE A 105 7.33 9.78 -0.98
C ILE A 105 5.83 9.76 -0.66
N LEU A 106 5.23 10.91 -0.39
CA LEU A 106 3.78 11.04 -0.17
C LEU A 106 2.96 10.64 -1.40
N ARG A 107 3.45 10.93 -2.61
CA ARG A 107 2.85 10.47 -3.87
C ARG A 107 2.81 8.93 -3.96
N VAL A 108 3.92 8.24 -3.63
CA VAL A 108 3.97 6.77 -3.59
C VAL A 108 3.03 6.23 -2.52
N PHE A 109 3.12 6.77 -1.30
CA PHE A 109 2.26 6.38 -0.19
C PHE A 109 0.78 6.51 -0.55
N TYR A 110 0.36 7.64 -1.12
CA TYR A 110 -1.03 7.87 -1.51
C TYR A 110 -1.51 6.84 -2.54
N ARG A 111 -0.70 6.57 -3.56
CA ARG A 111 -1.00 5.56 -4.58
C ARG A 111 -1.18 4.18 -3.96
N GLN A 112 -0.26 3.75 -3.09
CA GLN A 112 -0.34 2.44 -2.45
C GLN A 112 -1.47 2.35 -1.43
N PHE A 113 -1.75 3.45 -0.74
CA PHE A 113 -2.89 3.55 0.15
C PHE A 113 -4.20 3.39 -0.61
N MET A 114 -4.33 4.03 -1.78
CA MET A 114 -5.48 3.83 -2.66
C MET A 114 -5.61 2.36 -3.12
N ILE A 115 -4.51 1.71 -3.49
CA ILE A 115 -4.52 0.28 -3.86
C ILE A 115 -4.96 -0.60 -2.68
N MET A 116 -4.47 -0.31 -1.47
CA MET A 116 -4.89 -1.00 -0.25
C MET A 116 -6.39 -0.84 0.00
N LEU A 117 -6.93 0.38 -0.13
CA LEU A 117 -8.37 0.64 -0.01
C LEU A 117 -9.20 -0.11 -1.05
N HIS A 118 -8.71 -0.26 -2.28
CA HIS A 118 -9.39 -1.10 -3.28
C HIS A 118 -9.41 -2.58 -2.88
N ASN A 119 -8.33 -3.08 -2.28
CA ASN A 119 -8.28 -4.47 -1.80
C ASN A 119 -9.16 -4.70 -0.56
N PHE A 120 -9.50 -3.67 0.22
CA PHE A 120 -10.43 -3.79 1.35
C PHE A 120 -11.83 -4.23 0.91
N ILE A 121 -12.20 -4.07 -0.36
CA ILE A 121 -13.48 -4.57 -0.88
C ILE A 121 -13.62 -6.09 -0.70
N ILE A 122 -12.52 -6.83 -0.55
CA ILE A 122 -12.50 -8.29 -0.31
C ILE A 122 -13.00 -8.62 1.11
N ILE A 123 -12.78 -7.73 2.08
CA ILE A 123 -13.04 -7.99 3.50
C ILE A 123 -14.54 -8.28 3.75
N PRO A 124 -15.51 -7.48 3.25
CA PRO A 124 -16.93 -7.81 3.37
C PRO A 124 -17.30 -9.17 2.79
N PHE A 125 -16.72 -9.57 1.65
CA PHE A 125 -16.98 -10.89 1.06
C PHE A 125 -16.47 -12.00 1.97
N VAL A 126 -15.27 -11.87 2.53
CA VAL A 126 -14.71 -12.86 3.45
C VAL A 126 -15.51 -12.93 4.75
N ILE A 127 -15.92 -11.80 5.34
CA ILE A 127 -16.77 -11.78 6.53
C ILE A 127 -18.09 -12.52 6.27
N PHE A 128 -18.69 -12.35 5.08
CA PHE A 128 -19.92 -13.04 4.71
C PHE A 128 -19.75 -14.57 4.63
N PHE A 129 -18.64 -15.06 4.09
CA PHE A 129 -18.37 -16.52 4.04
C PHE A 129 -17.98 -17.12 5.39
N THR A 130 -17.28 -16.34 6.21
CA THR A 130 -16.64 -16.79 7.45
C THR A 130 -17.52 -16.56 8.70
N ASN A 131 -18.64 -15.83 8.56
CA ASN A 131 -19.52 -15.44 9.68
C ASN A 131 -18.78 -14.79 10.87
N THR A 132 -17.70 -14.06 10.59
CA THR A 132 -16.87 -13.44 11.64
C THR A 132 -17.63 -12.32 12.34
N SER A 133 -17.64 -12.33 13.68
CA SER A 133 -18.21 -11.25 14.47
C SER A 133 -17.31 -10.00 14.42
N VAL A 134 -17.90 -8.86 14.10
CA VAL A 134 -17.22 -7.56 14.11
C VAL A 134 -17.41 -6.92 15.48
N ASN A 135 -16.32 -6.66 16.20
CA ASN A 135 -16.33 -5.95 17.47
C ASN A 135 -15.93 -4.48 17.29
N LEU A 136 -16.24 -3.65 18.30
CA LEU A 136 -15.80 -2.25 18.41
C LEU A 136 -14.28 -2.09 18.41
N ASP A 137 -13.52 -3.17 18.66
CA ASP A 137 -12.06 -3.22 18.53
C ASP A 137 -11.58 -2.81 17.13
N ILE A 138 -12.46 -2.86 16.10
CA ILE A 138 -12.17 -2.33 14.77
C ILE A 138 -11.76 -0.84 14.80
N LEU A 139 -12.15 -0.09 15.83
CA LEU A 139 -11.74 1.31 15.98
C LEU A 139 -10.21 1.46 16.20
N LEU A 140 -9.55 0.43 16.76
CA LEU A 140 -8.09 0.38 16.90
C LEU A 140 -7.37 0.31 15.54
N PHE A 141 -8.10 0.03 14.46
CA PHE A 141 -7.55 0.11 13.11
C PHE A 141 -7.07 1.53 12.76
N ILE A 142 -7.78 2.57 13.22
CA ILE A 142 -7.45 3.97 12.92
C ILE A 142 -6.08 4.36 13.49
N PRO A 143 -5.78 4.18 14.78
CA PRO A 143 -4.44 4.46 15.29
C PRO A 143 -3.37 3.55 14.66
N ALA A 144 -3.69 2.28 14.37
CA ALA A 144 -2.75 1.37 13.72
C ALA A 144 -2.33 1.85 12.33
N ILE A 145 -3.28 2.31 11.50
CA ILE A 145 -2.96 2.81 10.17
C ILE A 145 -2.17 4.12 10.23
N VAL A 146 -2.43 4.99 11.21
CA VAL A 146 -1.67 6.24 11.41
C VAL A 146 -0.22 5.95 11.76
N ILE A 147 0.03 5.06 12.74
CA ILE A 147 1.39 4.68 13.15
C ILE A 147 2.13 4.03 11.98
N THR A 148 1.47 3.12 11.27
CA THR A 148 2.04 2.44 10.10
C THR A 148 2.38 3.42 8.99
N SER A 149 1.52 4.41 8.75
CA SER A 149 1.74 5.44 7.72
C SER A 149 2.97 6.30 8.02
N ILE A 150 3.11 6.74 9.28
CA ILE A 150 4.28 7.52 9.73
C ILE A 150 5.56 6.69 9.57
N SER A 151 5.51 5.42 9.96
CA SER A 151 6.64 4.49 9.84
C SER A 151 7.05 4.27 8.38
N LEU A 152 6.08 4.04 7.49
CA LEU A 152 6.31 3.84 6.06
C LEU A 152 6.89 5.09 5.39
N ILE A 153 6.34 6.27 5.65
CA ILE A 153 6.83 7.51 5.05
C ILE A 153 8.28 7.79 5.51
N SER A 154 8.55 7.59 6.80
CA SER A 154 9.89 7.81 7.36
C SER A 154 10.91 6.82 6.78
N THR A 155 10.55 5.53 6.75
CA THR A 155 11.41 4.47 6.22
C THR A 155 11.61 4.61 4.71
N GLY A 156 10.54 4.92 3.97
CA GLY A 156 10.57 5.16 2.53
C GLY A 156 11.51 6.28 2.15
N MET A 157 11.55 7.38 2.92
CA MET A 157 12.49 8.47 2.69
C MET A 157 13.95 8.02 2.86
N ILE A 158 14.26 7.27 3.92
CA ILE A 158 15.61 6.74 4.18
C ILE A 158 16.04 5.81 3.03
N LEU A 159 15.15 4.90 2.63
CA LEU A 159 15.42 3.94 1.56
C LEU A 159 15.56 4.61 0.20
N ALA A 160 14.74 5.61 -0.13
CA ALA A 160 14.85 6.35 -1.39
C ALA A 160 16.23 7.03 -1.54
N ILE A 161 16.73 7.65 -0.47
CA ILE A 161 18.08 8.25 -0.46
C ILE A 161 19.16 7.16 -0.62
N PHE A 162 18.97 6.02 0.02
CA PHE A 162 19.94 4.94 -0.03
C PHE A 162 20.01 4.27 -1.41
N CYS A 163 18.86 3.94 -2.00
CA CYS A 163 18.73 3.31 -3.31
C CYS A 163 19.08 4.25 -4.48
N THR A 164 18.96 5.57 -4.30
CA THR A 164 19.50 6.53 -5.29
C THR A 164 21.03 6.51 -5.35
N ARG A 165 21.69 6.26 -4.22
CA ARG A 165 23.15 6.13 -4.15
C ARG A 165 23.62 4.76 -4.63
N TYR A 166 22.98 3.69 -4.15
CA TYR A 166 23.32 2.30 -4.49
C TYR A 166 22.21 1.70 -5.35
N ARG A 167 22.33 1.91 -6.67
CA ARG A 167 21.30 1.49 -7.64
C ARG A 167 21.02 -0.01 -7.64
N ASP A 168 22.02 -0.82 -7.30
CA ASP A 168 21.88 -2.28 -7.25
C ASP A 168 21.05 -2.78 -6.06
N MET A 169 20.66 -1.89 -5.15
CA MET A 169 19.82 -2.21 -3.99
C MET A 169 18.34 -1.91 -4.21
N GLY A 170 17.97 -1.38 -5.38
CA GLY A 170 16.57 -1.32 -5.81
C GLY A 170 16.07 -2.72 -6.22
N PRO A 171 14.77 -3.01 -6.07
CA PRO A 171 14.15 -4.23 -6.60
C PRO A 171 14.15 -4.30 -8.12
#